data_AF-A0A535XBK8-F1
#
_entry.id   AF-A0A535XBK8-F1
#
_cell.length_a   1.000
_cell.length_b   1.000
_cell.length_c   1.000
_cell.angle_alpha   90.00
_cell.angle_beta   90.00
_cell.angle_gamma   90.00
#
_symmetry.space_group_name_H-M   'P 1'
#
loop_
_entity.id
_entity.type
_entity.pdbx_description
1 polymer ?
#
loop_
_entity_poly.entity_id
_entity_poly.type
_entity_poly.pdbx_seq_one_letter_code
_entity_poly.pdbx_strand_id
1 'polypeptide(L)'
;MVGEPLARVGLFAFAFTLAVPFVGGHAEPAKSDVVTPTTVEASGVQGVARAPRLVRDGLIPVAVAAIETLPEATPEPTLAPRPPTKTSPPQPLLLPSLEPPPTAGIVLASWYGPGFYGNRTACGQTYTAEILGVAHRTLPCGTIVVLSYGANRVTVPVIDRGPYVVGRALDLSNATRRALGCPDLCTLSMRIGG
;
A
#
# COMPACT_ATOMS: atom_id res chain seq x y z
N MET A 1 79.84 28.96 13.71
CA MET A 1 79.27 28.02 14.70
C MET A 1 77.84 27.70 14.29
N VAL A 2 77.25 26.64 14.84
CA VAL A 2 76.07 25.96 14.27
C VAL A 2 74.77 26.37 14.99
N GLY A 3 73.62 26.31 14.29
CA GLY A 3 72.30 26.53 14.90
C GLY A 3 71.12 26.52 13.92
N GLU A 4 70.77 25.37 13.37
CA GLU A 4 69.49 25.18 12.64
C GLU A 4 68.30 24.93 13.60
N PRO A 5 67.05 25.21 13.18
CA PRO A 5 65.87 25.08 14.05
C PRO A 5 65.36 23.63 14.15
N LEU A 6 65.36 23.07 15.36
CA LEU A 6 64.92 21.69 15.60
C LEU A 6 63.38 21.59 15.73
N ALA A 7 62.71 21.12 14.67
CA ALA A 7 61.28 20.84 14.69
C ALA A 7 60.92 19.68 15.65
N ARG A 8 59.94 19.89 16.53
CA ARG A 8 59.44 18.86 17.47
C ARG A 8 58.22 18.15 16.89
N VAL A 9 58.44 16.97 16.29
CA VAL A 9 57.37 16.05 15.89
C VAL A 9 56.77 15.39 17.13
N GLY A 10 55.47 15.59 17.37
CA GLY A 10 54.76 15.00 18.50
C GLY A 10 54.38 13.54 18.26
N LEU A 11 55.09 12.60 18.89
CA LEU A 11 54.80 11.16 18.81
C LEU A 11 53.62 10.79 19.73
N PHE A 12 52.40 10.78 19.19
CA PHE A 12 51.22 10.27 19.90
C PHE A 12 51.17 8.73 19.87
N ALA A 13 51.64 8.09 20.94
CA ALA A 13 51.56 6.65 21.12
C ALA A 13 50.14 6.20 21.55
N PHE A 14 49.39 5.56 20.63
CA PHE A 14 48.11 4.93 20.95
C PHE A 14 48.33 3.58 21.66
N ALA A 15 48.16 3.54 22.97
CA ALA A 15 48.17 2.31 23.76
C ALA A 15 46.80 1.59 23.65
N PHE A 16 46.69 0.63 22.73
CA PHE A 16 45.45 -0.10 22.46
C PHE A 16 45.33 -1.36 23.35
N THR A 17 45.00 -1.18 24.63
CA THR A 17 44.92 -2.28 25.61
C THR A 17 43.63 -3.09 25.44
N LEU A 18 43.70 -4.16 24.63
CA LEU A 18 42.63 -5.16 24.56
C LEU A 18 42.60 -6.01 25.85
N ALA A 19 41.47 -5.96 26.55
CA ALA A 19 41.17 -6.85 27.68
C ALA A 19 39.82 -7.55 27.43
N VAL A 20 39.86 -8.82 27.04
CA VAL A 20 38.67 -9.65 26.78
C VAL A 20 38.60 -10.79 27.82
N PRO A 21 37.72 -10.71 28.82
CA PRO A 21 37.43 -11.84 29.70
C PRO A 21 36.44 -12.79 29.01
N PHE A 22 36.94 -13.87 28.42
CA PHE A 22 36.11 -14.93 27.83
C PHE A 22 35.78 -15.98 28.91
N VAL A 23 34.57 -15.92 29.47
CA VAL A 23 34.03 -16.92 30.41
C VAL A 23 32.68 -17.41 29.90
N GLY A 24 32.54 -18.72 29.74
CA GLY A 24 31.41 -19.35 29.05
C GLY A 24 30.16 -19.58 29.89
N GLY A 25 29.10 -20.09 29.26
CA GLY A 25 27.85 -20.47 29.92
C GLY A 25 26.74 -20.74 28.90
N HIS A 26 26.37 -22.01 28.76
CA HIS A 26 25.46 -22.57 27.76
C HIS A 26 24.03 -21.99 27.75
N ALA A 27 23.31 -22.27 26.64
CA ALA A 27 21.86 -22.17 26.47
C ALA A 27 21.09 -23.02 27.52
N GLU A 28 19.76 -22.89 27.73
CA GLU A 28 18.69 -22.41 26.85
C GLU A 28 17.59 -21.59 27.57
N PRO A 29 16.77 -20.81 26.84
CA PRO A 29 15.53 -20.22 27.33
C PRO A 29 14.27 -20.88 26.71
N ALA A 30 13.81 -22.02 27.26
CA ALA A 30 12.54 -22.63 26.84
C ALA A 30 11.84 -23.42 27.95
N LYS A 31 10.74 -22.87 28.49
CA LYS A 31 9.63 -23.68 29.01
C LYS A 31 8.32 -22.92 28.85
N SER A 32 7.45 -23.45 28.01
CA SER A 32 6.18 -22.82 27.62
C SER A 32 5.05 -23.33 28.50
N ASP A 33 4.33 -22.43 29.17
CA ASP A 33 3.12 -22.77 29.94
C ASP A 33 1.93 -23.06 29.00
N VAL A 34 1.89 -24.28 28.46
CA VAL A 34 0.77 -24.79 27.67
C VAL A 34 -0.36 -25.21 28.61
N VAL A 35 -1.20 -24.27 29.00
CA VAL A 35 -2.46 -24.57 29.71
C VAL A 35 -3.45 -25.18 28.73
N THR A 36 -3.71 -26.49 28.86
CA THR A 36 -4.72 -27.21 28.08
C THR A 36 -6.14 -26.78 28.47
N PRO A 37 -7.04 -26.46 27.52
CA PRO A 37 -8.45 -26.32 27.83
C PRO A 37 -9.05 -27.69 28.17
N THR A 38 -9.51 -27.85 29.41
CA THR A 38 -10.14 -29.09 29.87
C THR A 38 -11.50 -29.30 29.20
N THR A 39 -11.74 -30.49 28.66
CA THR A 39 -13.06 -30.94 28.20
C THR A 39 -14.09 -30.87 29.33
N VAL A 40 -15.24 -30.23 29.08
CA VAL A 40 -16.44 -30.37 29.92
C VAL A 40 -17.61 -30.75 29.02
N GLU A 41 -18.42 -31.69 29.49
CA GLU A 41 -19.48 -32.34 28.70
C GLU A 41 -20.71 -31.46 28.44
N ALA A 42 -21.51 -31.88 27.47
CA ALA A 42 -22.82 -31.28 27.18
C ALA A 42 -23.93 -31.93 28.01
N SER A 43 -24.85 -31.13 28.56
CA SER A 43 -26.20 -31.60 28.90
C SER A 43 -27.18 -30.44 29.10
N GLY A 44 -28.48 -30.69 28.88
CA GLY A 44 -29.47 -30.14 29.82
C GLY A 44 -30.47 -29.06 29.38
N VAL A 45 -31.11 -29.21 28.21
CA VAL A 45 -32.59 -29.31 28.07
C VAL A 45 -33.54 -28.18 28.61
N GLN A 46 -34.65 -27.94 27.87
CA GLN A 46 -35.85 -27.12 28.21
C GLN A 46 -35.66 -25.58 28.32
N GLY A 47 -36.48 -24.72 27.68
CA GLY A 47 -37.52 -24.90 26.65
C GLY A 47 -38.77 -24.04 26.89
N VAL A 48 -39.47 -23.57 25.84
CA VAL A 48 -40.92 -23.24 25.83
C VAL A 48 -41.45 -23.23 24.38
N ALA A 49 -42.70 -23.65 24.23
CA ALA A 49 -43.32 -24.16 23.01
C ALA A 49 -44.01 -23.13 22.07
N ARG A 50 -44.28 -23.63 20.85
CA ARG A 50 -45.45 -23.39 19.95
C ARG A 50 -45.52 -22.17 19.01
N ALA A 51 -45.82 -22.49 17.75
CA ALA A 51 -46.37 -21.61 16.71
C ALA A 51 -47.93 -21.68 16.70
N PRO A 52 -48.62 -20.99 15.76
CA PRO A 52 -49.00 -21.72 14.53
C PRO A 52 -48.86 -20.91 13.22
N ARG A 53 -49.13 -21.60 12.09
CA ARG A 53 -49.21 -21.04 10.73
C ARG A 53 -50.36 -20.02 10.58
N LEU A 54 -50.28 -19.18 9.54
CA LEU A 54 -51.39 -19.07 8.60
C LEU A 54 -50.88 -19.17 7.14
N VAL A 55 -51.71 -19.72 6.26
CA VAL A 55 -51.44 -19.93 4.82
C VAL A 55 -52.27 -18.94 4.02
N ARG A 56 -51.79 -18.50 2.85
CA ARG A 56 -52.71 -18.15 1.75
C ARG A 56 -52.07 -18.36 0.37
N ASP A 57 -52.76 -19.15 -0.44
CA ASP A 57 -52.41 -19.52 -1.81
C ASP A 57 -52.79 -18.40 -2.82
N GLY A 58 -52.18 -18.40 -4.01
CA GLY A 58 -52.33 -17.29 -4.97
C GLY A 58 -51.76 -17.52 -6.38
N LEU A 59 -52.13 -18.65 -7.00
CA LEU A 59 -51.93 -19.12 -8.38
C LEU A 59 -51.13 -18.28 -9.42
N ILE A 60 -50.16 -18.97 -10.04
CA ILE A 60 -49.63 -18.87 -11.43
C ILE A 60 -50.76 -19.03 -12.51
N PRO A 61 -50.57 -18.93 -13.87
CA PRO A 61 -49.39 -19.32 -14.68
C PRO A 61 -49.13 -18.56 -16.02
N VAL A 62 -48.23 -19.16 -16.83
CA VAL A 62 -48.08 -19.13 -18.31
C VAL A 62 -47.14 -18.09 -18.94
N ALA A 63 -46.18 -18.61 -19.71
CA ALA A 63 -45.46 -17.92 -20.78
C ALA A 63 -45.87 -18.54 -22.14
N VAL A 64 -45.80 -17.78 -23.24
CA VAL A 64 -46.05 -18.27 -24.61
C VAL A 64 -44.92 -17.80 -25.54
N ALA A 65 -44.62 -18.63 -26.55
CA ALA A 65 -43.42 -18.61 -27.37
C ALA A 65 -43.31 -17.45 -28.39
N ALA A 66 -42.12 -17.35 -29.00
CA ALA A 66 -41.82 -16.51 -30.14
C ALA A 66 -42.44 -17.06 -31.45
N ILE A 67 -42.52 -16.19 -32.48
CA ILE A 67 -42.79 -16.56 -33.87
C ILE A 67 -41.88 -15.70 -34.77
N GLU A 68 -41.18 -16.33 -35.70
CA GLU A 68 -40.42 -15.65 -36.76
C GLU A 68 -41.33 -15.32 -37.97
N THR A 69 -41.10 -14.20 -38.68
CA THR A 69 -41.43 -14.12 -40.13
C THR A 69 -40.75 -12.95 -40.85
N LEU A 70 -40.05 -13.28 -41.94
CA LEU A 70 -39.50 -12.46 -43.03
C LEU A 70 -39.28 -13.41 -44.24
N PRO A 71 -39.08 -12.94 -45.48
CA PRO A 71 -39.15 -11.57 -46.01
C PRO A 71 -40.57 -11.36 -46.63
N GLU A 72 -40.89 -10.81 -47.82
CA GLU A 72 -40.16 -10.24 -48.97
C GLU A 72 -41.08 -9.35 -49.82
N ALA A 73 -40.55 -8.25 -50.40
CA ALA A 73 -40.97 -7.61 -51.65
C ALA A 73 -40.30 -6.23 -51.87
N THR A 74 -39.21 -6.18 -52.63
CA THR A 74 -38.59 -4.95 -53.17
C THR A 74 -39.54 -4.18 -54.13
N PRO A 75 -39.54 -2.84 -54.09
CA PRO A 75 -39.24 -2.12 -55.33
C PRO A 75 -38.22 -0.97 -55.17
N GLU A 76 -37.17 -1.02 -55.98
CA GLU A 76 -36.35 0.13 -56.39
C GLU A 76 -36.88 0.69 -57.74
N PRO A 77 -36.40 1.84 -58.25
CA PRO A 77 -35.69 2.95 -57.57
C PRO A 77 -36.31 4.33 -57.90
N THR A 78 -35.86 5.39 -57.21
CA THR A 78 -35.79 6.75 -57.79
C THR A 78 -34.70 7.55 -57.06
N LEU A 79 -33.71 8.05 -57.79
CA LEU A 79 -32.66 8.89 -57.22
C LEU A 79 -33.18 10.32 -56.99
N ALA A 80 -33.31 10.71 -55.73
CA ALA A 80 -33.33 12.12 -55.34
C ALA A 80 -31.90 12.59 -55.00
N PRO A 81 -31.50 13.84 -55.34
CA PRO A 81 -30.15 14.32 -55.04
C PRO A 81 -29.86 14.33 -53.52
N ARG A 82 -28.68 13.84 -53.12
CA ARG A 82 -28.22 14.01 -51.74
C ARG A 82 -28.04 15.50 -51.42
N PRO A 83 -28.51 16.01 -50.27
CA PRO A 83 -28.13 17.34 -49.81
C PRO A 83 -26.60 17.40 -49.63
N PRO A 84 -25.97 18.58 -49.78
CA PRO A 84 -24.53 18.70 -49.68
C PRO A 84 -24.03 18.21 -48.31
N THR A 85 -23.13 17.23 -48.34
CA THR A 85 -22.45 16.74 -47.13
C THR A 85 -21.79 17.93 -46.43
N LYS A 86 -22.19 18.19 -45.18
CA LYS A 86 -21.45 19.13 -44.33
C LYS A 86 -20.07 18.54 -44.10
N THR A 87 -19.05 19.10 -44.75
CA THR A 87 -17.66 18.72 -44.52
C THR A 87 -17.31 19.04 -43.08
N SER A 88 -17.33 18.00 -42.22
CA SER A 88 -16.69 18.09 -40.91
C SER A 88 -15.24 18.52 -41.10
N PRO A 89 -14.73 19.52 -40.35
CA PRO A 89 -13.31 19.81 -40.33
C PRO A 89 -12.51 18.53 -40.03
N PRO A 90 -11.29 18.38 -40.58
CA PRO A 90 -10.44 17.27 -40.19
C PRO A 90 -10.24 17.33 -38.67
N GLN A 91 -10.70 16.30 -37.96
CA GLN A 91 -10.40 16.17 -36.55
C GLN A 91 -8.87 16.13 -36.42
N PRO A 92 -8.24 16.95 -35.56
CA PRO A 92 -6.82 16.81 -35.29
C PRO A 92 -6.54 15.37 -34.89
N LEU A 93 -5.47 14.78 -35.44
CA LEU A 93 -5.02 13.47 -35.01
C LEU A 93 -4.66 13.57 -33.52
N LEU A 94 -5.59 13.12 -32.68
CA LEU A 94 -5.36 12.96 -31.24
C LEU A 94 -4.26 11.91 -31.08
N LEU A 95 -3.03 12.41 -30.94
CA LEU A 95 -1.92 11.62 -30.44
C LEU A 95 -2.42 10.91 -29.17
N PRO A 96 -2.20 9.59 -29.02
CA PRO A 96 -2.55 8.93 -27.77
C PRO A 96 -1.84 9.68 -26.65
N SER A 97 -2.61 10.19 -25.68
CA SER A 97 -2.02 10.87 -24.53
C SER A 97 -1.09 9.87 -23.86
N LEU A 98 0.21 10.09 -23.99
CA LEU A 98 1.20 9.30 -23.27
C LEU A 98 0.82 9.37 -21.79
N GLU A 99 0.52 8.23 -21.18
CA GLU A 99 0.26 8.20 -19.74
C GLU A 99 1.48 8.82 -19.05
N PRO A 100 1.29 9.80 -18.14
CA PRO A 100 2.41 10.44 -17.49
C PRO A 100 3.24 9.35 -16.80
N PRO A 101 4.56 9.24 -17.09
CA PRO A 101 5.33 8.08 -16.69
C PRO A 101 5.20 7.89 -15.17
N PRO A 102 4.88 6.67 -14.70
CA PRO A 102 4.59 6.41 -13.29
C PRO A 102 5.76 6.94 -12.47
N THR A 103 5.53 7.98 -11.67
CA THR A 103 6.62 8.85 -11.21
C THR A 103 7.60 8.06 -10.37
N ALA A 104 8.70 7.68 -11.00
CA ALA A 104 9.69 6.74 -10.51
C ALA A 104 11.00 7.48 -10.28
N GLY A 105 11.52 7.38 -9.06
CA GLY A 105 12.71 8.13 -8.68
C GLY A 105 13.32 7.63 -7.38
N ILE A 106 14.57 8.01 -7.18
CA ILE A 106 15.30 7.78 -5.93
C ILE A 106 14.95 8.93 -4.97
N VAL A 107 14.51 8.58 -3.76
CA VAL A 107 14.03 9.54 -2.74
C VAL A 107 14.67 9.27 -1.39
N LEU A 108 14.92 10.34 -0.64
CA LEU A 108 15.30 10.26 0.77
C LEU A 108 14.03 10.13 1.64
N ALA A 109 13.96 9.04 2.40
CA ALA A 109 12.86 8.71 3.29
C ALA A 109 13.31 8.62 4.76
N SER A 110 12.46 9.03 5.70
CA SER A 110 12.60 8.67 7.11
C SER A 110 11.34 7.92 7.59
N TRP A 111 11.01 7.94 8.88
CA TRP A 111 9.78 7.34 9.42
C TRP A 111 9.18 8.15 10.56
N TYR A 112 7.92 7.82 10.89
CA TYR A 112 7.21 8.34 12.04
C TYR A 112 6.58 7.21 12.87
N GLY A 113 6.50 7.40 14.18
CA GLY A 113 6.44 6.28 15.14
C GLY A 113 5.68 6.59 16.44
N PRO A 114 6.12 6.06 17.60
CA PRO A 114 5.32 5.97 18.82
C PRO A 114 4.54 7.20 19.28
N GLY A 115 5.10 8.42 19.15
CA GLY A 115 4.39 9.66 19.51
C GLY A 115 3.17 10.01 18.64
N PHE A 116 2.92 9.27 17.56
CA PHE A 116 1.79 9.46 16.66
C PHE A 116 0.68 8.40 16.82
N TYR A 117 0.90 7.32 17.57
CA TYR A 117 -0.11 6.25 17.68
C TYR A 117 -1.38 6.74 18.40
N GLY A 118 -2.55 6.33 17.89
CA GLY A 118 -3.86 6.80 18.36
C GLY A 118 -4.34 8.11 17.74
N ASN A 119 -3.46 8.91 17.14
CA ASN A 119 -3.85 10.13 16.43
C ASN A 119 -4.55 9.81 15.09
N ARG A 120 -5.35 10.76 14.59
CA ARG A 120 -5.85 10.74 13.21
C ARG A 120 -4.75 11.22 12.26
N THR A 121 -4.56 10.50 11.16
CA THR A 121 -3.73 10.98 10.03
C THR A 121 -4.48 12.05 9.24
N ALA A 122 -3.77 12.81 8.41
CA ALA A 122 -4.39 13.77 7.47
C ALA A 122 -5.31 13.12 6.41
N CYS A 123 -5.31 11.80 6.29
CA CYS A 123 -6.25 11.03 5.47
C CYS A 123 -7.40 10.39 6.28
N GLY A 124 -7.59 10.78 7.54
CA GLY A 124 -8.80 10.50 8.34
C GLY A 124 -8.81 9.17 9.13
N GLN A 125 -7.89 8.26 8.86
CA GLN A 125 -7.75 7.00 9.61
C GLN A 125 -6.94 7.19 10.91
N THR A 126 -7.07 6.26 11.85
CA THR A 126 -6.27 6.27 13.09
C THR A 126 -4.91 5.59 12.83
N TYR A 127 -3.82 6.22 13.26
CA TYR A 127 -2.48 5.67 13.12
C TYR A 127 -2.16 4.66 14.23
N THR A 128 -1.63 3.49 13.88
CA THR A 128 -1.24 2.41 14.81
C THR A 128 0.20 1.95 14.53
N ALA A 129 0.75 1.00 15.30
CA ALA A 129 2.11 0.51 15.07
C ALA A 129 2.23 -0.45 13.86
N GLU A 130 1.08 -0.99 13.42
CA GLU A 130 0.91 -2.04 12.40
C GLU A 130 0.48 -1.48 11.04
N ILE A 131 -0.06 -0.26 10.98
CA ILE A 131 -0.64 0.30 9.75
C ILE A 131 0.43 0.47 8.66
N LEU A 132 0.22 -0.16 7.50
CA LEU A 132 1.09 -0.07 6.35
C LEU A 132 0.73 1.17 5.52
N GLY A 133 1.70 2.07 5.32
CA GLY A 133 1.47 3.32 4.59
C GLY A 133 2.64 4.29 4.66
N VAL A 134 2.49 5.43 3.97
CA VAL A 134 3.46 6.53 3.96
C VAL A 134 2.79 7.90 4.12
N ALA A 135 3.53 8.85 4.69
CA ALA A 135 3.22 10.27 4.60
C ALA A 135 3.89 10.87 3.35
N HIS A 136 3.13 11.62 2.55
CA HIS A 136 3.65 12.36 1.40
C HIS A 136 3.00 13.75 1.28
N ARG A 137 3.76 14.75 0.81
CA ARG A 137 3.33 16.17 0.75
C ARG A 137 2.10 16.39 -0.11
N THR A 138 2.18 15.99 -1.38
CA THR A 138 1.25 16.40 -2.46
C THR A 138 0.36 15.28 -2.97
N LEU A 139 0.87 14.05 -3.11
CA LEU A 139 0.09 12.90 -3.61
C LEU A 139 -1.25 12.72 -2.86
N PRO A 140 -2.36 12.44 -3.58
CA PRO A 140 -3.65 12.16 -2.94
C PRO A 140 -3.61 11.07 -1.87
N CYS A 141 -4.50 11.17 -0.89
CA CYS A 141 -4.74 10.08 0.06
C CYS A 141 -5.17 8.81 -0.70
N GLY A 142 -4.64 7.66 -0.31
CA GLY A 142 -4.88 6.39 -0.99
C GLY A 142 -4.08 6.18 -2.29
N THR A 143 -3.26 7.14 -2.75
CA THR A 143 -2.33 6.90 -3.86
C THR A 143 -1.41 5.73 -3.53
N ILE A 144 -1.43 4.69 -4.37
CA ILE A 144 -0.54 3.54 -4.22
C ILE A 144 0.86 3.92 -4.69
N VAL A 145 1.85 3.67 -3.85
CA VAL A 145 3.27 3.73 -4.20
C VAL A 145 3.93 2.37 -3.95
N VAL A 146 4.88 2.02 -4.81
CA VAL A 146 5.72 0.84 -4.65
C VAL A 146 7.13 1.32 -4.31
N LEU A 147 7.61 0.86 -3.16
CA LEU A 147 8.88 1.21 -2.57
C LEU A 147 9.85 0.04 -2.74
N SER A 148 11.13 0.30 -2.93
CA SER A 148 12.17 -0.74 -2.96
C SER A 148 13.47 -0.26 -2.30
N TYR A 149 13.99 -1.06 -1.38
CA TYR A 149 15.20 -0.80 -0.61
C TYR A 149 15.99 -2.11 -0.46
N GLY A 150 17.21 -2.15 -1.00
CA GLY A 150 17.95 -3.40 -1.16
C GLY A 150 17.15 -4.42 -1.99
N ALA A 151 17.02 -5.64 -1.48
CA ALA A 151 16.18 -6.69 -2.08
C ALA A 151 14.68 -6.57 -1.73
N ASN A 152 14.31 -5.73 -0.75
CA ASN A 152 12.95 -5.65 -0.23
C ASN A 152 12.08 -4.71 -1.07
N ARG A 153 10.83 -5.13 -1.35
CA ARG A 153 9.82 -4.33 -2.06
C ARG A 153 8.50 -4.36 -1.30
N VAL A 154 7.86 -3.20 -1.16
CA VAL A 154 6.60 -3.02 -0.44
C VAL A 154 5.67 -2.10 -1.23
N THR A 155 4.42 -2.51 -1.43
CA THR A 155 3.35 -1.73 -2.07
C THR A 155 2.42 -1.17 -1.00
N VAL A 156 2.24 0.15 -0.94
CA VAL A 156 1.50 0.82 0.15
C VAL A 156 0.75 2.08 -0.29
N PRO A 157 -0.36 2.44 0.38
CA PRO A 157 -1.04 3.72 0.16
C PRO A 157 -0.34 4.89 0.84
N VAL A 158 -0.52 6.10 0.30
CA VAL A 158 -0.32 7.36 1.01
C VAL A 158 -1.44 7.50 2.07
N ILE A 159 -1.05 7.50 3.35
CA ILE A 159 -1.96 7.55 4.50
C ILE A 159 -1.91 8.87 5.26
N ASP A 160 -0.93 9.75 5.01
CA ASP A 160 -0.73 10.98 5.78
C ASP A 160 0.01 12.09 4.99
N ARG A 161 0.23 13.25 5.63
CA ARG A 161 0.90 14.43 5.07
C ARG A 161 2.26 14.70 5.74
N GLY A 162 3.23 15.14 4.94
CA GLY A 162 4.63 15.33 5.34
C GLY A 162 5.58 14.62 4.36
N PRO A 163 6.88 14.48 4.63
CA PRO A 163 7.67 15.23 5.61
C PRO A 163 7.57 16.74 5.39
N TYR A 164 7.62 17.53 6.46
CA TYR A 164 7.83 18.99 6.36
C TYR A 164 9.33 19.37 6.44
N VAL A 165 10.20 18.39 6.65
CA VAL A 165 11.66 18.55 6.66
C VAL A 165 12.21 18.60 5.22
N VAL A 166 12.97 19.65 4.91
CA VAL A 166 13.63 19.85 3.60
C VAL A 166 14.56 18.66 3.27
N GLY A 167 14.71 18.33 1.98
CA GLY A 167 15.56 17.22 1.51
C GLY A 167 14.92 15.83 1.62
N ARG A 168 14.05 15.58 2.61
CA ARG A 168 13.20 14.37 2.62
C ARG A 168 12.03 14.54 1.64
N ALA A 169 11.56 13.44 1.05
CA ALA A 169 10.35 13.42 0.21
C ALA A 169 9.22 12.55 0.77
N LEU A 170 9.56 11.59 1.63
CA LEU A 170 8.66 10.53 2.12
C LEU A 170 8.95 10.27 3.61
N ASP A 171 7.93 10.02 4.42
CA ASP A 171 8.11 9.44 5.76
C ASP A 171 7.28 8.15 5.85
N LEU A 172 7.94 7.04 6.17
CA LEU A 172 7.34 5.70 6.25
C LEU A 172 6.57 5.52 7.56
N SER A 173 5.51 4.71 7.55
CA SER A 173 4.98 4.17 8.81
C SER A 173 6.00 3.23 9.47
N ASN A 174 5.85 2.99 10.78
CA ASN A 174 6.70 2.03 11.48
C ASN A 174 6.62 0.61 10.88
N ALA A 175 5.43 0.16 10.48
CA ALA A 175 5.25 -1.13 9.82
C ALA A 175 5.92 -1.18 8.44
N THR A 176 5.75 -0.13 7.61
CA THR A 176 6.34 -0.04 6.28
C THR A 176 7.86 0.05 6.33
N ARG A 177 8.43 0.79 7.29
CA ARG A 177 9.88 0.82 7.55
C ARG A 177 10.41 -0.58 7.86
N ARG A 178 9.76 -1.29 8.79
CA ARG A 178 10.16 -2.65 9.20
C ARG A 178 10.05 -3.65 8.04
N ALA A 179 8.99 -3.56 7.23
CA ALA A 179 8.79 -4.42 6.06
C ALA A 179 9.84 -4.18 4.93
N LEU A 180 10.33 -2.94 4.79
CA LEU A 180 11.44 -2.62 3.88
C LEU A 180 12.83 -2.93 4.45
N GLY A 181 12.98 -3.08 5.78
CA GLY A 181 14.29 -3.10 6.43
C GLY A 181 15.03 -1.76 6.38
N CYS A 182 14.30 -0.65 6.20
CA CYS A 182 14.89 0.69 6.19
C CYS A 182 15.32 1.10 7.62
N PRO A 183 16.52 1.66 7.83
CA PRO A 183 16.91 2.32 9.09
C PRO A 183 16.13 3.63 9.31
N ASP A 184 16.54 4.46 10.27
CA ASP A 184 15.80 5.70 10.61
C ASP A 184 15.76 6.74 9.47
N LEU A 185 16.76 6.70 8.58
CA LEU A 185 16.83 7.51 7.37
C LEU A 185 17.45 6.65 6.26
N CYS A 186 16.78 6.50 5.12
CA CYS A 186 17.30 5.71 4.01
C CYS A 186 16.97 6.34 2.64
N THR A 187 17.86 6.09 1.67
CA THR A 187 17.62 6.41 0.26
C THR A 187 17.01 5.18 -0.41
N LEU A 188 15.80 5.31 -0.95
CA LEU A 188 15.04 4.22 -1.55
C LEU A 188 14.51 4.58 -2.95
N SER A 189 14.14 3.57 -3.73
CA SER A 189 13.40 3.78 -4.97
C SER A 189 11.91 3.81 -4.68
N MET A 190 11.21 4.85 -5.17
CA MET A 190 9.75 4.97 -5.14
C MET A 190 9.22 5.05 -6.57
N ARG A 191 8.16 4.32 -6.88
CA ARG A 191 7.30 4.57 -8.06
C ARG A 191 5.84 4.74 -7.62
N ILE A 192 5.08 5.55 -8.35
CA ILE A 192 3.62 5.61 -8.22
C ILE A 192 2.99 4.47 -9.04
N GLY A 193 1.92 3.87 -8.55
CA GLY A 193 1.21 2.78 -9.22
C GLY A 193 1.71 1.37 -8.86
N GLY A 194 0.82 0.38 -9.08
CA GLY A 194 1.01 -1.04 -8.76
C GLY A 194 2.08 -1.72 -9.60
#